data_AF-A0AA42ZY20-F1
#
_entry.id   AF-A0AA42ZY20-F1
#
_cell.length_a   1.000
_cell.length_b   1.000
_cell.length_c   1.000
_cell.angle_alpha   90.00
_cell.angle_beta   90.00
_cell.angle_gamma   90.00
#
_symmetry.space_group_name_H-M   'P 1'
#
loop_
_entity.id
_entity.type
_entity.pdbx_description
1 polymer ?
#
loop_
_entity_poly.entity_id
_entity_poly.type
_entity_poly.pdbx_seq_one_letter_code
_entity_poly.pdbx_strand_id
1 'polypeptide(L)'
;GAVRSSISNSAEILRYLWGRYSAERPEAAQFLQPTAERLELENSLDRCGVDLQVWVYFHVLDDPWLTKHAWGCDNPAIPYWQRLLLKVLFPMLSFLIRKSFQITPSRYQKAVEHIDAQLADAESKLADGRKSILGGDVINYTDLAFASIMGLWLQPAGYGGGRADAVRVERHQCPSAMVKQIEAWSTAYPLATGFIEQTYRSER
;
A
#
# COMPACT_ATOMS: atom_id res chain seq x y z
N GLY A 1 26.54 -27.89 -0.55
CA GLY A 1 25.98 -26.90 0.38
C GLY A 1 24.71 -26.35 -0.23
N ALA A 2 23.62 -26.27 0.52
CA ALA A 2 22.38 -25.67 0.01
C ALA A 2 22.62 -24.17 -0.21
N VAL A 3 22.55 -23.71 -1.45
CA VAL A 3 22.63 -22.29 -1.78
C VAL A 3 21.28 -21.67 -1.41
N ARG A 4 21.28 -20.71 -0.49
CA ARG A 4 20.07 -19.95 -0.12
C ARG A 4 20.01 -18.69 -0.97
N SER A 5 19.11 -18.67 -1.95
CA SER A 5 18.80 -17.46 -2.71
C SER A 5 17.84 -16.56 -1.91
N SER A 6 18.09 -15.25 -1.90
CA SER A 6 17.21 -14.23 -1.33
C SER A 6 16.80 -13.28 -2.45
N ILE A 7 15.49 -13.14 -2.67
CA ILE A 7 14.90 -12.22 -3.64
C ILE A 7 14.15 -11.16 -2.84
N SER A 8 14.40 -9.90 -3.14
CA SER A 8 13.85 -8.76 -2.41
C SER A 8 12.89 -7.97 -3.29
N ASN A 9 12.03 -7.15 -2.70
CA ASN A 9 10.98 -6.36 -3.36
C ASN A 9 9.89 -7.17 -4.09
N SER A 10 8.71 -6.58 -4.23
CA SER A 10 7.53 -7.23 -4.82
C SER A 10 7.74 -7.57 -6.29
N ALA A 11 8.28 -6.66 -7.08
CA ALA A 11 8.45 -6.83 -8.52
C ALA A 11 9.35 -8.04 -8.85
N GLU A 12 10.54 -8.15 -8.24
CA GLU A 12 11.44 -9.29 -8.45
C GLU A 12 10.84 -10.60 -7.97
N ILE A 13 10.10 -10.59 -6.85
CA ILE A 13 9.37 -11.78 -6.38
C ILE A 13 8.36 -12.21 -7.44
N LEU A 14 7.56 -11.29 -7.98
CA LEU A 14 6.57 -11.61 -9.02
C LEU A 14 7.24 -12.13 -10.30
N ARG A 15 8.34 -11.50 -10.74
CA ARG A 15 9.11 -11.96 -11.91
C ARG A 15 9.73 -13.33 -11.69
N TYR A 16 10.26 -13.59 -10.51
CA TYR A 16 10.78 -14.91 -10.16
C TYR A 16 9.69 -15.97 -10.14
N LEU A 17 8.55 -15.70 -9.49
CA LEU A 17 7.44 -16.64 -9.43
C LEU A 17 6.89 -16.96 -10.83
N TRP A 18 6.71 -15.95 -11.68
CA TRP A 18 6.33 -16.17 -13.08
C TRP A 18 7.36 -17.03 -13.83
N GLY A 19 8.66 -16.67 -13.76
CA GLY A 19 9.72 -17.42 -14.42
C GLY A 19 9.84 -18.86 -13.94
N ARG A 20 9.68 -19.10 -12.63
CA ARG A 20 9.79 -20.42 -12.01
C ARG A 20 8.63 -21.33 -12.35
N TYR A 21 7.40 -20.80 -12.37
CA TYR A 21 6.18 -21.60 -12.44
C TYR A 21 5.47 -21.57 -13.79
N SER A 22 5.85 -20.70 -14.73
CA SER A 22 5.27 -20.67 -16.08
C SER A 22 5.37 -22.00 -16.83
N ALA A 23 6.45 -22.77 -16.62
CA ALA A 23 6.61 -24.10 -17.21
C ALA A 23 5.91 -25.22 -16.41
N GLU A 24 5.92 -25.15 -15.08
CA GLU A 24 5.40 -26.24 -14.22
C GLU A 24 3.90 -26.13 -13.94
N ARG A 25 3.37 -24.90 -13.91
CA ARG A 25 1.98 -24.57 -13.56
C ARG A 25 1.47 -23.44 -14.46
N PRO A 26 1.40 -23.65 -15.79
CA PRO A 26 1.12 -22.58 -16.76
C PRO A 26 -0.19 -21.83 -16.50
N GLU A 27 -1.26 -22.55 -16.16
CA GLU A 27 -2.58 -21.96 -15.87
C GLU A 27 -2.53 -21.04 -14.63
N ALA A 28 -1.96 -21.52 -13.52
CA ALA A 28 -1.83 -20.73 -12.30
C ALA A 28 -0.86 -19.55 -12.48
N ALA A 29 0.19 -19.74 -13.29
CA ALA A 29 1.19 -18.71 -13.53
C ALA A 29 0.61 -17.54 -14.36
N GLN A 30 -0.41 -17.76 -15.19
CA GLN A 30 -0.99 -16.72 -16.08
C GLN A 30 -1.44 -15.46 -15.31
N PHE A 31 -1.85 -15.64 -14.05
CA PHE A 31 -2.12 -14.56 -13.10
C PHE A 31 -0.96 -13.57 -12.94
N LEU A 32 0.29 -14.06 -13.02
CA LEU A 32 1.54 -13.32 -12.85
C LEU A 32 2.16 -12.84 -14.17
N GLN A 33 1.52 -13.12 -15.31
CA GLN A 33 2.09 -12.83 -16.63
C GLN A 33 2.38 -11.32 -16.78
N PRO A 34 3.63 -10.93 -17.10
CA PRO A 34 4.06 -9.54 -17.19
C PRO A 34 3.82 -8.95 -18.59
N THR A 35 2.55 -8.70 -18.94
CA THR A 35 2.24 -7.97 -20.18
C THR A 35 2.72 -6.53 -20.07
N ALA A 36 2.89 -5.84 -21.22
CA ALA A 36 3.33 -4.44 -21.23
C ALA A 36 2.41 -3.53 -20.38
N GLU A 37 1.09 -3.67 -20.56
CA GLU A 37 0.08 -2.92 -19.80
C GLU A 37 0.15 -3.20 -18.28
N ARG A 38 0.40 -4.45 -17.89
CA ARG A 38 0.54 -4.83 -16.47
C ARG A 38 1.81 -4.26 -15.85
N LEU A 39 2.91 -4.29 -16.59
CA LEU A 39 4.17 -3.68 -16.18
C LEU A 39 4.05 -2.15 -16.06
N GLU A 40 3.34 -1.50 -16.97
CA GLU A 40 3.09 -0.06 -16.93
C GLU A 40 2.27 0.33 -15.70
N LEU A 41 1.18 -0.41 -15.42
CA LEU A 41 0.36 -0.18 -14.23
C LEU A 41 1.17 -0.45 -12.96
N GLU A 42 1.87 -1.59 -12.86
CA GLU A 42 2.76 -1.94 -11.74
C GLU A 42 3.75 -0.80 -11.44
N ASN A 43 4.44 -0.30 -12.46
CA ASN A 43 5.38 0.82 -12.30
C ASN A 43 4.69 2.13 -11.85
N SER A 44 3.46 2.40 -12.30
CA SER A 44 2.70 3.56 -11.85
C SER A 44 2.33 3.45 -10.37
N LEU A 45 1.90 2.26 -9.95
CA LEU A 45 1.53 1.97 -8.58
C LEU A 45 2.73 2.06 -7.64
N ASP A 46 3.88 1.52 -8.04
CA ASP A 46 5.12 1.61 -7.25
C ASP A 46 5.54 3.07 -6.99
N ARG A 47 5.40 3.94 -8.00
CA ARG A 47 5.62 5.39 -7.82
C ARG A 47 4.59 6.00 -6.87
N CYS A 48 3.33 5.64 -7.01
CA CYS A 48 2.25 6.09 -6.13
C CYS A 48 2.48 5.66 -4.68
N GLY A 49 3.12 4.50 -4.44
CA GLY A 49 3.52 4.05 -3.11
C GLY A 49 4.42 5.06 -2.36
N VAL A 50 5.32 5.73 -3.07
CA VAL A 50 6.17 6.80 -2.48
C VAL A 50 5.34 8.02 -2.15
N ASP A 51 4.39 8.40 -3.01
CA ASP A 51 3.50 9.53 -2.75
C ASP A 51 2.56 9.25 -1.56
N LEU A 52 2.10 8.01 -1.40
CA LEU A 52 1.38 7.58 -0.20
C LEU A 52 2.23 7.66 1.06
N GLN A 53 3.51 7.30 1.01
CA GLN A 53 4.43 7.47 2.14
C GLN A 53 4.58 8.94 2.52
N VAL A 54 4.74 9.84 1.55
CA VAL A 54 4.75 11.29 1.77
C VAL A 54 3.44 11.73 2.43
N TRP A 55 2.29 11.30 1.89
CA TRP A 55 0.98 11.68 2.41
C TRP A 55 0.76 11.20 3.85
N VAL A 56 1.03 9.93 4.15
CA VAL A 56 0.90 9.38 5.52
C VAL A 56 1.80 10.15 6.47
N TYR A 57 3.09 10.26 6.15
CA TYR A 57 4.05 10.87 7.06
C TYR A 57 3.86 12.38 7.23
N PHE A 58 3.30 13.08 6.24
CA PHE A 58 2.91 14.47 6.40
C PHE A 58 1.87 14.66 7.50
N HIS A 59 0.95 13.71 7.66
CA HIS A 59 -0.08 13.77 8.71
C HIS A 59 0.40 13.25 10.06
N VAL A 60 1.14 12.12 10.08
CA VAL A 60 1.39 11.41 11.35
C VAL A 60 2.66 11.85 12.07
N LEU A 61 3.69 12.34 11.37
CA LEU A 61 5.02 12.59 11.98
C LEU A 61 5.05 13.68 13.06
N ASP A 62 4.08 14.59 13.07
CA ASP A 62 3.93 15.61 14.11
C ASP A 62 3.21 15.08 15.36
N ASP A 63 2.65 13.86 15.30
CA ASP A 63 2.14 13.11 16.44
C ASP A 63 3.09 11.94 16.79
N PRO A 64 3.95 12.12 17.83
CA PRO A 64 4.88 11.07 18.23
C PRO A 64 4.19 9.79 18.71
N TRP A 65 3.05 9.90 19.37
CA TRP A 65 2.35 8.70 19.87
C TRP A 65 1.84 7.88 18.69
N LEU A 66 1.12 8.52 17.79
CA LEU A 66 0.55 7.89 16.60
C LEU A 66 1.63 7.26 15.72
N THR A 67 2.72 7.99 15.45
CA THR A 67 3.81 7.47 14.61
C THR A 67 4.47 6.26 15.25
N LYS A 68 4.80 6.32 16.54
CA LYS A 68 5.46 5.19 17.23
C LYS A 68 4.54 3.97 17.29
N HIS A 69 3.25 4.18 17.50
CA HIS A 69 2.23 3.13 17.47
C HIS A 69 2.22 2.44 16.10
N ALA A 70 2.06 3.21 15.02
CA ALA A 70 2.08 2.72 13.64
C ALA A 70 3.40 2.01 13.27
N TRP A 71 4.53 2.42 13.87
CA TRP A 71 5.84 1.80 13.67
C TRP A 71 6.08 0.54 14.49
N GLY A 72 5.16 0.14 15.36
CA GLY A 72 5.27 -1.13 16.08
C GLY A 72 5.67 -1.04 17.54
N CYS A 73 5.68 0.15 18.16
CA CYS A 73 6.12 0.26 19.55
C CYS A 73 5.24 -0.49 20.56
N ASP A 74 4.04 -0.88 20.14
CA ASP A 74 3.05 -1.61 20.94
C ASP A 74 2.80 -3.04 20.42
N ASN A 75 3.50 -3.48 19.37
CA ASN A 75 3.32 -4.83 18.83
C ASN A 75 3.95 -5.90 19.74
N PRO A 76 3.16 -6.81 20.34
CA PRO A 76 3.69 -7.82 21.26
C PRO A 76 4.59 -8.85 20.57
N ALA A 77 4.49 -9.01 19.24
CA ALA A 77 5.37 -9.90 18.47
C ALA A 77 6.81 -9.35 18.34
N ILE A 78 7.02 -8.06 18.64
CA ILE A 78 8.33 -7.43 18.60
C ILE A 78 8.99 -7.51 19.98
N PRO A 79 10.24 -8.02 20.09
CA PRO A 79 10.98 -8.07 21.34
C PRO A 79 10.98 -6.73 22.08
N TYR A 80 10.82 -6.77 23.42
CA TYR A 80 10.70 -5.56 24.23
C TYR A 80 11.84 -4.56 24.01
N TRP A 81 13.08 -5.04 23.88
CA TRP A 81 14.24 -4.18 23.67
C TRP A 81 14.21 -3.45 22.32
N GLN A 82 13.64 -4.06 21.26
CA GLN A 82 13.46 -3.40 19.96
C GLN A 82 12.40 -2.30 20.05
N ARG A 83 11.32 -2.56 20.80
CA ARG A 83 10.26 -1.55 21.06
C ARG A 83 10.81 -0.38 21.89
N LEU A 84 11.66 -0.66 22.88
CA LEU A 84 12.34 0.38 23.65
C LEU A 84 13.31 1.18 22.77
N LEU A 85 14.10 0.50 21.94
CA LEU A 85 15.03 1.14 21.00
C LEU A 85 14.29 2.06 20.03
N LEU A 86 13.14 1.64 19.49
CA LEU A 86 12.29 2.48 18.65
C LEU A 86 11.85 3.77 19.36
N LYS A 87 11.43 3.66 20.63
CA LYS A 87 11.01 4.82 21.44
C LYS A 87 12.17 5.81 21.68
N VAL A 88 13.39 5.29 21.90
CA VAL A 88 14.60 6.11 22.13
C VAL A 88 15.08 6.76 20.83
N LEU A 89 15.12 6.02 19.73
CA LEU A 89 15.63 6.50 18.43
C LEU A 89 14.59 7.29 17.62
N PHE A 90 13.34 7.34 18.07
CA PHE A 90 12.24 8.03 17.38
C PHE A 90 12.58 9.42 16.82
N PRO A 91 13.15 10.39 17.57
CA PRO A 91 13.39 11.74 17.03
C PRO A 91 14.37 11.71 15.85
N MET A 92 15.39 10.86 15.90
CA MET A 92 16.33 10.67 14.80
C MET A 92 15.65 10.00 13.60
N LEU A 93 14.88 8.93 13.83
CA LEU A 93 14.15 8.23 12.76
C LEU A 93 13.13 9.15 12.08
N SER A 94 12.36 9.92 12.85
CA SER A 94 11.41 10.92 12.34
C SER A 94 12.12 11.97 11.49
N PHE A 95 13.26 12.49 11.95
CA PHE A 95 14.08 13.41 11.16
C PHE A 95 14.59 12.78 9.85
N LEU A 96 15.08 11.55 9.89
CA LEU A 96 15.55 10.84 8.70
C LEU A 96 14.42 10.61 7.69
N ILE A 97 13.21 10.25 8.13
CA ILE A 97 12.04 10.07 7.26
C ILE A 97 11.63 11.40 6.61
N ARG A 98 11.56 12.50 7.38
CA ARG A 98 11.28 13.84 6.81
C ARG A 98 12.29 14.20 5.73
N LYS A 99 13.57 13.91 5.97
CA LYS A 99 14.65 14.20 5.04
C LYS A 99 14.62 13.30 3.80
N SER A 100 14.45 11.99 3.96
CA SER A 100 14.50 11.03 2.86
C SER A 100 13.35 11.20 1.88
N PHE A 101 12.15 11.46 2.40
CA PHE A 101 10.94 11.68 1.60
C PHE A 101 10.72 13.15 1.24
N GLN A 102 11.60 14.05 1.69
CA GLN A 102 11.50 15.50 1.46
C GLN A 102 10.11 16.04 1.82
N ILE A 103 9.62 15.66 3.00
CA ILE A 103 8.26 15.95 3.46
C ILE A 103 8.13 17.46 3.66
N THR A 104 7.44 18.10 2.72
CA THR A 104 7.19 19.54 2.67
C THR A 104 5.76 19.77 2.18
N PRO A 105 5.13 20.93 2.47
CA PRO A 105 3.77 21.21 1.98
C PRO A 105 3.63 21.09 0.45
N SER A 106 4.63 21.51 -0.32
CA SER A 106 4.61 21.38 -1.78
C SER A 106 4.73 19.93 -2.24
N ARG A 107 5.61 19.13 -1.62
CA ARG A 107 5.73 17.70 -1.95
C ARG A 107 4.47 16.93 -1.57
N TYR A 108 3.84 17.29 -0.45
CA TYR A 108 2.56 16.75 -0.01
C TYR A 108 1.45 17.04 -1.02
N GLN A 109 1.32 18.30 -1.50
CA GLN A 109 0.30 18.65 -2.50
C GLN A 109 0.45 17.83 -3.78
N LYS A 110 1.67 17.70 -4.30
CA LYS A 110 1.95 16.86 -5.48
C LYS A 110 1.61 15.39 -5.23
N ALA A 111 1.92 14.88 -4.04
CA ALA A 111 1.57 13.51 -3.67
C ALA A 111 0.05 13.30 -3.68
N VAL A 112 -0.71 14.26 -3.13
CA VAL A 112 -2.18 14.23 -3.17
C VAL A 112 -2.68 14.24 -4.62
N GLU A 113 -2.18 15.14 -5.47
CA GLU A 113 -2.56 15.22 -6.90
C GLU A 113 -2.30 13.90 -7.65
N HIS A 114 -1.16 13.26 -7.40
CA HIS A 114 -0.83 11.98 -8.04
C HIS A 114 -1.70 10.82 -7.54
N ILE A 115 -1.97 10.75 -6.23
CA ILE A 115 -2.88 9.74 -5.66
C ILE A 115 -4.29 9.92 -6.23
N ASP A 116 -4.76 11.17 -6.30
CA ASP A 116 -6.04 11.55 -6.87
C ASP A 116 -6.15 11.12 -8.33
N ALA A 117 -5.13 11.42 -9.15
CA ALA A 117 -5.07 10.97 -10.54
C ALA A 117 -5.06 9.43 -10.68
N GLN A 118 -4.36 8.73 -9.79
CA GLN A 118 -4.31 7.26 -9.80
C GLN A 118 -5.67 6.64 -9.41
N LEU A 119 -6.38 7.24 -8.46
CA LEU A 119 -7.74 6.84 -8.10
C LEU A 119 -8.74 7.16 -9.21
N ALA A 120 -8.64 8.34 -9.84
CA ALA A 120 -9.50 8.74 -10.96
C ALA A 120 -9.33 7.82 -12.17
N ASP A 121 -8.09 7.42 -12.49
CA ASP A 121 -7.82 6.45 -13.56
C ASP A 121 -8.44 5.08 -13.26
N ALA A 122 -8.30 4.59 -12.02
CA ALA A 122 -8.93 3.34 -11.60
C ALA A 122 -10.46 3.43 -11.63
N GLU A 123 -11.04 4.52 -11.12
CA GLU A 123 -12.48 4.81 -11.16
C GLU A 123 -13.02 4.77 -12.59
N SER A 124 -12.35 5.47 -13.51
CA SER A 124 -12.73 5.52 -14.92
C SER A 124 -12.64 4.14 -15.59
N LYS A 125 -11.62 3.34 -15.25
CA LYS A 125 -11.48 1.99 -15.78
C LYS A 125 -12.57 1.05 -15.25
N LEU A 126 -12.95 1.19 -13.99
CA LEU A 126 -13.97 0.34 -13.36
C LEU A 126 -15.41 0.73 -13.72
N ALA A 127 -15.63 1.87 -14.38
CA ALA A 127 -16.95 2.42 -14.69
C ALA A 127 -17.82 1.53 -15.59
N ASP A 128 -17.23 0.63 -16.37
CA ASP A 128 -17.96 -0.33 -17.22
C ASP A 128 -18.35 -1.64 -16.50
N GLY A 129 -18.08 -1.73 -15.19
CA GLY A 129 -18.42 -2.90 -14.37
C GLY A 129 -17.45 -4.08 -14.52
N ARG A 130 -16.28 -3.87 -15.15
CA ARG A 130 -15.22 -4.89 -15.22
C ARG A 130 -14.74 -5.32 -13.84
N LYS A 131 -14.23 -6.55 -13.76
CA LYS A 131 -13.73 -7.16 -12.51
C LYS A 131 -12.25 -6.89 -12.23
N SER A 132 -11.49 -6.39 -13.19
CA SER A 132 -10.06 -6.11 -13.09
C SER A 132 -9.78 -4.74 -13.72
N ILE A 133 -8.82 -3.98 -13.18
CA ILE A 133 -8.51 -2.62 -13.62
C ILE A 133 -8.11 -2.58 -15.11
N LEU A 134 -7.31 -3.56 -15.54
CA LEU A 134 -6.88 -3.70 -16.93
C LEU A 134 -7.87 -4.48 -17.81
N GLY A 135 -9.06 -4.77 -17.31
CA GLY A 135 -10.08 -5.55 -18.01
C GLY A 135 -9.98 -7.05 -17.78
N GLY A 136 -10.96 -7.77 -18.32
CA GLY A 136 -11.14 -9.22 -18.17
C GLY A 136 -12.10 -9.61 -17.04
N ASP A 137 -12.43 -10.90 -17.02
CA ASP A 137 -13.39 -11.49 -16.06
C ASP A 137 -12.74 -11.89 -14.72
N VAL A 138 -11.42 -11.77 -14.62
CA VAL A 138 -10.62 -12.19 -13.47
C VAL A 138 -9.50 -11.18 -13.21
N ILE A 139 -9.47 -10.60 -12.03
CA ILE A 139 -8.37 -10.83 -11.08
C ILE A 139 -6.95 -11.06 -11.62
N ASN A 140 -6.03 -10.10 -11.57
CA ASN A 140 -4.60 -10.38 -11.76
C ASN A 140 -3.70 -9.68 -10.72
N TYR A 141 -2.38 -9.89 -10.80
CA TYR A 141 -1.44 -9.39 -9.80
C TYR A 141 -1.43 -7.86 -9.67
N THR A 142 -1.76 -7.11 -10.73
CA THR A 142 -1.80 -5.64 -10.66
C THR A 142 -2.98 -5.14 -9.87
N ASP A 143 -4.09 -5.88 -9.85
CA ASP A 143 -5.26 -5.57 -9.02
C ASP A 143 -4.92 -5.73 -7.53
N LEU A 144 -4.20 -6.81 -7.19
CA LEU A 144 -3.67 -7.00 -5.84
C LEU A 144 -2.66 -5.93 -5.46
N ALA A 145 -1.79 -5.51 -6.39
CA ALA A 145 -0.84 -4.43 -6.15
C ALA A 145 -1.58 -3.10 -5.87
N PHE A 146 -2.60 -2.77 -6.68
CA PHE A 146 -3.43 -1.59 -6.47
C PHE A 146 -4.12 -1.62 -5.11
N ALA A 147 -4.82 -2.71 -4.80
CA ALA A 147 -5.52 -2.86 -3.53
C ALA A 147 -4.57 -2.84 -2.32
N SER A 148 -3.37 -3.42 -2.46
CA SER A 148 -2.36 -3.42 -1.39
C SER A 148 -1.83 -2.01 -1.11
N ILE A 149 -1.52 -1.26 -2.16
CA ILE A 149 -0.98 0.11 -2.06
C ILE A 149 -2.05 1.07 -1.55
N MET A 150 -3.23 1.09 -2.18
CA MET A 150 -4.33 1.97 -1.78
C MET A 150 -4.96 1.57 -0.45
N GLY A 151 -4.83 0.29 -0.07
CA GLY A 151 -5.24 -0.19 1.25
C GLY A 151 -4.56 0.54 2.41
N LEU A 152 -3.41 1.18 2.20
CA LEU A 152 -2.70 1.92 3.24
C LEU A 152 -3.51 3.11 3.79
N TRP A 153 -4.17 3.89 2.92
CA TRP A 153 -4.98 5.03 3.36
C TRP A 153 -6.39 4.62 3.76
N LEU A 154 -6.96 3.62 3.05
CA LEU A 154 -8.33 3.18 3.28
C LEU A 154 -8.47 2.29 4.52
N GLN A 155 -7.44 1.48 4.78
CA GLN A 155 -7.39 0.42 5.78
C GLN A 155 -8.69 -0.41 5.84
N PRO A 156 -9.04 -1.12 4.75
CA PRO A 156 -10.26 -1.92 4.69
C PRO A 156 -10.27 -3.05 5.74
N ALA A 157 -11.42 -3.72 5.87
CA ALA A 157 -11.62 -4.81 6.81
C ALA A 157 -10.46 -5.82 6.75
N GLY A 158 -9.84 -6.02 7.91
CA GLY A 158 -8.68 -6.84 8.23
C GLY A 158 -7.37 -6.51 7.50
N TYR A 159 -7.23 -5.33 6.90
CA TYR A 159 -5.98 -4.85 6.32
C TYR A 159 -4.79 -5.24 7.22
N GLY A 160 -3.69 -5.72 6.62
CA GLY A 160 -2.56 -6.30 7.34
C GLY A 160 -2.71 -7.77 7.73
N GLY A 161 -3.83 -8.43 7.39
CA GLY A 161 -4.01 -9.88 7.50
C GLY A 161 -3.84 -10.41 8.93
N GLY A 162 -4.30 -9.66 9.93
CA GLY A 162 -4.13 -9.99 11.35
C GLY A 162 -2.76 -9.63 11.94
N ARG A 163 -1.75 -9.36 11.09
CA ARG A 163 -0.39 -9.05 11.56
C ARG A 163 -0.21 -7.60 11.98
N ALA A 164 -1.05 -6.71 11.47
CA ALA A 164 -1.04 -5.29 11.80
C ALA A 164 -2.01 -4.93 12.93
N ASP A 165 -2.85 -5.85 13.41
CA ASP A 165 -3.95 -5.54 14.34
C ASP A 165 -3.49 -4.85 15.62
N ALA A 166 -2.32 -5.22 16.13
CA ALA A 166 -1.75 -4.63 17.35
C ALA A 166 -1.26 -3.17 17.17
N VAL A 167 -1.15 -2.70 15.92
CA VAL A 167 -0.56 -1.41 15.54
C VAL A 167 -1.41 -0.66 14.52
N ARG A 168 -2.63 -1.15 14.29
CA ARG A 168 -3.57 -0.62 13.33
C ARG A 168 -4.04 0.74 13.82
N VAL A 169 -3.93 1.74 12.94
CA VAL A 169 -4.37 3.10 13.24
C VAL A 169 -5.83 3.23 12.83
N GLU A 170 -6.70 3.34 13.81
CA GLU A 170 -8.13 3.53 13.57
C GLU A 170 -8.46 4.95 13.13
N ARG A 171 -9.50 5.13 12.30
CA ARG A 171 -9.85 6.44 11.72
C ARG A 171 -10.03 7.54 12.76
N HIS A 172 -10.58 7.21 13.94
CA HIS A 172 -10.79 8.17 15.03
C HIS A 172 -9.50 8.63 15.73
N GLN A 173 -8.39 7.92 15.52
CA GLN A 173 -7.06 8.27 16.03
C GLN A 173 -6.27 9.13 15.04
N CYS A 174 -6.67 9.14 13.76
CA CYS A 174 -6.01 9.94 12.73
C CYS A 174 -6.28 11.45 12.94
N PRO A 175 -5.33 12.32 12.54
CA PRO A 175 -5.56 13.75 12.48
C PRO A 175 -6.77 14.10 11.62
N SER A 176 -7.55 15.12 12.01
CA SER A 176 -8.78 15.49 11.32
C SER A 176 -8.57 15.86 9.84
N ALA A 177 -7.42 16.44 9.49
CA ALA A 177 -7.06 16.72 8.09
C ALA A 177 -6.87 15.44 7.27
N MET A 178 -6.27 14.40 7.86
CA MET A 178 -6.10 13.09 7.22
C MET A 178 -7.47 12.43 7.01
N VAL A 179 -8.33 12.44 8.02
CA VAL A 179 -9.69 11.87 7.95
C VAL A 179 -10.51 12.54 6.84
N LYS A 180 -10.49 13.87 6.76
CA LYS A 180 -11.18 14.61 5.68
C LYS A 180 -10.69 14.22 4.28
N GLN A 181 -9.39 13.99 4.12
CA GLN A 181 -8.85 13.57 2.82
C GLN A 181 -9.29 12.14 2.46
N ILE A 182 -9.27 11.22 3.43
CA ILE A 182 -9.78 9.85 3.28
C ILE A 182 -11.26 9.89 2.86
N GLU A 183 -12.09 10.66 3.56
CA GLU A 183 -13.51 10.81 3.23
C GLU A 183 -13.74 11.42 1.85
N ALA A 184 -12.94 12.42 1.46
CA ALA A 184 -12.99 13.03 0.14
C ALA A 184 -12.69 12.01 -0.96
N TRP A 185 -11.61 11.22 -0.83
CA TRP A 185 -11.28 10.17 -1.80
C TRP A 185 -12.33 9.05 -1.84
N SER A 186 -12.83 8.59 -0.68
CA SER A 186 -13.90 7.59 -0.63
C SER A 186 -15.19 8.06 -1.30
N THR A 187 -15.50 9.36 -1.21
CA THR A 187 -16.70 9.96 -1.81
C THR A 187 -16.51 10.20 -3.31
N ALA A 188 -15.33 10.67 -3.73
CA ALA A 188 -15.03 10.99 -5.12
C ALA A 188 -14.82 9.74 -5.99
N TYR A 189 -14.28 8.66 -5.41
CA TYR A 189 -13.91 7.44 -6.12
C TYR A 189 -14.55 6.19 -5.50
N PRO A 190 -15.90 6.08 -5.55
CA PRO A 190 -16.62 4.98 -4.92
C PRO A 190 -16.35 3.62 -5.58
N LEU A 191 -16.14 3.55 -6.90
CA LEU A 191 -15.84 2.28 -7.57
C LEU A 191 -14.44 1.77 -7.20
N ALA A 192 -13.44 2.66 -7.21
CA ALA A 192 -12.08 2.32 -6.79
C ALA A 192 -12.05 1.90 -5.32
N THR A 193 -12.75 2.62 -4.45
CA THR A 193 -12.86 2.28 -3.02
C THR A 193 -13.53 0.92 -2.82
N GLY A 194 -14.68 0.70 -3.46
CA GLY A 194 -15.40 -0.57 -3.39
C GLY A 194 -14.58 -1.75 -3.95
N PHE A 195 -13.80 -1.51 -5.00
CA PHE A 195 -12.88 -2.50 -5.57
C PHE A 195 -11.82 -2.95 -4.56
N ILE A 196 -11.19 -2.00 -3.85
CA ILE A 196 -10.20 -2.31 -2.81
C ILE A 196 -10.85 -3.15 -1.70
N GLU A 197 -11.99 -2.72 -1.18
CA GLU A 197 -12.70 -3.43 -0.11
C GLU A 197 -13.11 -4.85 -0.53
N GLN A 198 -13.63 -5.00 -1.74
CA GLN A 198 -14.02 -6.30 -2.29
C GLN A 198 -12.81 -7.22 -2.45
N THR A 199 -11.69 -6.70 -2.95
CA THR A 199 -10.43 -7.46 -3.10
C THR A 199 -9.96 -8.01 -1.75
N TYR A 200 -9.99 -7.20 -0.69
CA TYR A 200 -9.62 -7.66 0.65
C TYR A 200 -10.62 -8.64 1.27
N ARG A 201 -11.87 -8.64 0.82
CA ARG A 201 -12.92 -9.56 1.28
C ARG A 201 -12.81 -10.93 0.58
N SER A 202 -12.49 -10.95 -0.72
CA SER A 202 -12.47 -12.19 -1.52
C SER A 202 -11.13 -12.91 -1.54
N GLU A 203 -10.01 -12.19 -1.46
CA GLU A 203 -8.67 -12.73 -1.74
C GLU A 203 -7.85 -13.02 -0.47
N ARG A 204 -8.49 -13.44 0.62
CA ARG A 204 -7.82 -13.72 1.91
C ARG A 204 -7.89 -15.16 2.37
#